data_AF-A0A9X1UFJ3-F1
#
_entry.id   AF-A0A9X1UFJ3-F1
#
_cell.length_a   1.000
_cell.length_b   1.000
_cell.length_c   1.000
_cell.angle_alpha   90.00
_cell.angle_beta   90.00
_cell.angle_gamma   90.00
#
_symmetry.space_group_name_H-M   'P 1'
#
loop_
_entity.id
_entity.type
_entity.pdbx_description
1 polymer ?
#
loop_
_entity_poly.entity_id
_entity_poly.type
_entity_poly.pdbx_seq_one_letter_code
_entity_poly.pdbx_strand_id
1 'polypeptide(L)'
;MLLQLTVGALISAINIGIHALVTLVAVAIARSAGLRKVGRPRLHLMGVMVATAAVLNVAHALEVLVWAWTYAVVQAVAAADSDLVYFAFVNYTTLGYGDITPVREWRLIGPLTAMNGVLLFGWSAAILFEVLRKTLDHVGLIKDDVIRRKEQVP
;
A
#
# COMPACT_ATOMS: atom_id res chain seq x y z
N MET A 1 18.79 7.36 -20.41
CA MET A 1 17.40 7.77 -20.13
C MET A 1 16.40 6.66 -20.44
N LEU A 2 16.30 6.18 -21.69
CA LEU A 2 15.36 5.09 -22.05
C LEU A 2 15.53 3.85 -21.15
N LEU A 3 16.76 3.42 -20.89
CA LEU A 3 17.06 2.29 -20.00
C LEU A 3 16.45 2.45 -18.59
N GLN A 4 16.56 3.64 -17.99
CA GLN A 4 16.02 3.90 -16.66
C GLN A 4 14.49 3.79 -16.64
N LEU A 5 13.83 4.31 -17.70
CA LEU A 5 12.38 4.21 -17.85
C LEU A 5 11.95 2.75 -18.03
N THR A 6 12.67 1.98 -18.85
CA THR A 6 12.39 0.54 -19.05
C THR A 6 12.56 -0.24 -17.75
N VAL A 7 13.67 -0.06 -17.03
CA VAL A 7 13.89 -0.72 -15.74
C VAL A 7 12.81 -0.31 -14.75
N GLY A 8 12.55 0.99 -14.58
CA GLY A 8 11.54 1.46 -13.64
C GLY A 8 10.14 0.95 -13.98
N ALA A 9 9.77 0.88 -15.26
CA ALA A 9 8.49 0.32 -15.70
C ALA A 9 8.38 -1.19 -15.42
N LEU A 10 9.44 -1.96 -15.68
CA LEU A 10 9.48 -3.40 -15.40
C LEU A 10 9.34 -3.68 -13.89
N ILE A 11 10.11 -2.97 -13.07
CA ILE A 11 10.03 -3.11 -11.61
C ILE A 11 8.67 -2.66 -11.08
N SER A 12 8.12 -1.56 -11.60
CA SER A 12 6.77 -1.12 -11.26
C SER A 12 5.72 -2.18 -11.61
N ALA A 13 5.83 -2.83 -12.77
CA ALA A 13 4.91 -3.91 -13.16
C ALA A 13 5.02 -5.13 -12.24
N ILE A 14 6.23 -5.50 -11.82
CA ILE A 14 6.46 -6.56 -10.82
C ILE A 14 5.77 -6.19 -9.50
N ASN A 15 5.99 -4.98 -9.00
CA ASN A 15 5.38 -4.52 -7.77
C ASN A 15 3.85 -4.44 -7.86
N ILE A 16 3.29 -4.00 -8.99
CA ILE A 16 1.85 -4.05 -9.23
C ILE A 16 1.34 -5.50 -9.17
N GLY A 17 2.07 -6.46 -9.73
CA GLY A 17 1.74 -7.88 -9.65
C GLY A 17 1.74 -8.41 -8.20
N ILE A 18 2.79 -8.06 -7.43
CA ILE A 18 2.89 -8.40 -5.99
C ILE A 18 1.72 -7.79 -5.23
N HIS A 19 1.47 -6.50 -5.42
CA HIS A 19 0.40 -5.77 -4.74
C HIS A 19 -0.97 -6.36 -5.06
N ALA A 20 -1.23 -6.68 -6.32
CA ALA A 20 -2.46 -7.31 -6.76
C ALA A 20 -2.67 -8.67 -6.08
N LEU A 21 -1.64 -9.52 -6.03
CA LEU A 21 -1.72 -10.82 -5.36
C LEU A 21 -2.00 -10.68 -3.86
N VAL A 22 -1.29 -9.79 -3.17
CA VAL A 22 -1.52 -9.56 -1.74
C VAL A 22 -2.92 -8.95 -1.50
N THR A 23 -3.38 -8.08 -2.38
CA THR A 23 -4.74 -7.51 -2.33
C THR A 23 -5.80 -8.60 -2.43
N LEU A 24 -5.62 -9.63 -3.26
CA LEU A 24 -6.55 -10.75 -3.34
C LEU A 24 -6.69 -11.46 -1.98
N VAL A 25 -5.55 -11.66 -1.29
CA VAL A 25 -5.52 -12.24 0.06
C VAL A 25 -6.18 -11.30 1.08
N ALA A 26 -5.85 -10.01 1.07
CA ALA A 26 -6.43 -9.01 1.97
C ALA A 26 -7.96 -8.95 1.84
N VAL A 27 -8.47 -8.93 0.60
CA VAL A 27 -9.90 -8.93 0.30
C VAL A 27 -10.56 -10.25 0.70
N ALA A 28 -9.91 -11.40 0.49
CA ALA A 28 -10.43 -12.70 0.91
C ALA A 28 -10.56 -12.81 2.45
N ILE A 29 -9.53 -12.36 3.17
CA ILE A 29 -9.56 -12.28 4.64
C ILE A 29 -10.67 -11.33 5.10
N ALA A 30 -10.73 -10.12 4.53
CA ALA A 30 -11.73 -9.13 4.88
C ALA A 30 -13.17 -9.63 4.61
N ARG A 31 -13.41 -10.32 3.49
CA ARG A 31 -14.73 -10.90 3.18
C ARG A 31 -15.09 -12.05 4.13
N SER A 32 -14.15 -12.95 4.40
CA SER A 32 -14.41 -14.10 5.29
C SER A 32 -14.65 -13.67 6.74
N ALA A 33 -13.94 -12.64 7.20
CA ALA A 33 -14.14 -12.06 8.52
C ALA A 33 -15.42 -11.22 8.58
N GLY A 34 -15.60 -10.32 7.60
CA GLY A 34 -16.70 -9.35 7.56
C GLY A 34 -18.09 -9.95 7.38
N LEU A 35 -18.22 -11.23 7.02
CA LEU A 35 -19.49 -11.95 6.92
C LEU A 35 -19.91 -12.68 8.20
N ARG A 36 -19.13 -12.57 9.28
CA ARG A 36 -19.44 -13.23 10.56
C ARG A 36 -20.39 -12.37 11.38
N LYS A 37 -21.54 -12.94 11.79
CA LYS A 37 -22.39 -12.32 12.82
C LYS A 37 -21.63 -12.29 14.14
N VAL A 38 -21.40 -11.09 14.66
CA VAL A 38 -20.63 -10.86 15.89
C VAL A 38 -21.43 -10.03 16.88
N GLY A 39 -21.35 -10.37 18.17
CA GLY A 39 -22.04 -9.63 19.24
C GLY A 39 -21.48 -8.23 19.51
N ARG A 40 -20.33 -7.85 18.92
CA ARG A 40 -19.68 -6.54 19.08
C ARG A 40 -19.27 -5.96 17.72
N PRO A 41 -20.20 -5.36 16.95
CA PRO A 41 -20.00 -4.97 15.55
C PRO A 41 -18.89 -3.94 15.35
N ARG A 42 -18.73 -2.97 16.26
CA ARG A 42 -17.68 -1.94 16.18
C ARG A 42 -16.27 -2.51 16.35
N LEU A 43 -16.05 -3.38 17.34
CA LEU A 43 -14.75 -4.02 17.56
C LEU A 43 -14.38 -4.94 16.40
N HIS A 44 -15.38 -5.60 15.80
CA HIS A 44 -15.18 -6.43 14.63
C HIS A 44 -14.73 -5.60 13.42
N LEU A 45 -15.41 -4.47 13.15
CA LEU A 45 -14.97 -3.53 12.10
C LEU A 45 -13.52 -3.07 12.33
N MET A 46 -13.19 -2.64 13.54
CA MET A 46 -11.81 -2.23 13.88
C MET A 46 -10.81 -3.36 13.60
N GLY A 47 -11.12 -4.58 14.02
CA GLY A 47 -10.27 -5.76 13.80
C GLY A 47 -10.06 -6.07 12.32
N VAL A 48 -11.11 -6.02 11.50
CA VAL A 48 -11.03 -6.24 10.04
C VAL A 48 -10.19 -5.15 9.37
N MET A 49 -10.37 -3.88 9.76
CA MET A 49 -9.60 -2.77 9.20
C MET A 49 -8.11 -2.86 9.57
N VAL A 50 -7.78 -3.16 10.83
CA VAL A 50 -6.39 -3.33 11.29
C VAL A 50 -5.72 -4.51 10.58
N ALA A 51 -6.41 -5.65 10.48
CA ALA A 51 -5.88 -6.82 9.78
C ALA A 51 -5.63 -6.52 8.29
N THR A 52 -6.56 -5.83 7.63
CA THR A 52 -6.41 -5.44 6.22
C THR A 52 -5.22 -4.50 6.02
N ALA A 53 -5.10 -3.46 6.86
CA ALA A 53 -3.99 -2.51 6.80
C ALA A 53 -2.64 -3.19 7.08
N ALA A 54 -2.58 -4.13 8.02
CA ALA A 54 -1.36 -4.89 8.31
C ALA A 54 -0.89 -5.72 7.11
N VAL A 55 -1.82 -6.41 6.42
CA VAL A 55 -1.49 -7.19 5.20
C VAL A 55 -1.00 -6.27 4.07
N LEU A 56 -1.63 -5.11 3.88
CA LEU A 56 -1.19 -4.14 2.86
C LEU A 56 0.18 -3.53 3.20
N ASN A 57 0.47 -3.26 4.48
CA ASN A 57 1.80 -2.81 4.90
C ASN A 57 2.90 -3.85 4.60
N VAL A 58 2.59 -5.14 4.73
CA VAL A 58 3.53 -6.20 4.32
C VAL A 58 3.77 -6.16 2.80
N ALA A 59 2.73 -5.90 1.99
CA ALA A 59 2.91 -5.71 0.54
C ALA A 59 3.88 -4.56 0.24
N HIS A 60 3.66 -3.40 0.86
CA HIS A 60 4.52 -2.23 0.69
C HIS A 60 5.96 -2.50 1.12
N ALA A 61 6.18 -3.21 2.24
CA ALA A 61 7.52 -3.60 2.66
C ALA A 61 8.22 -4.48 1.61
N LEU A 62 7.52 -5.46 1.04
CA LEU A 62 8.07 -6.32 -0.03
C LEU A 62 8.41 -5.51 -1.30
N GLU A 63 7.53 -4.59 -1.69
CA GLU A 63 7.73 -3.73 -2.87
C GLU A 63 8.92 -2.78 -2.70
N VAL A 64 9.13 -2.27 -1.48
CA VAL A 64 10.34 -1.50 -1.14
C VAL A 64 11.59 -2.37 -1.24
N LEU A 65 11.55 -3.62 -0.78
CA LEU A 65 12.69 -4.54 -0.91
C LEU A 65 13.01 -4.86 -2.38
N VAL A 66 12.00 -4.96 -3.25
CA VAL A 66 12.22 -5.12 -4.71
C VAL A 66 12.96 -3.91 -5.29
N TRP A 67 12.59 -2.69 -4.88
CA TRP A 67 13.31 -1.48 -5.28
C TRP A 67 14.72 -1.41 -4.71
N ALA A 68 14.91 -1.73 -3.42
CA ALA A 68 16.22 -1.77 -2.78
C ALA A 68 17.17 -2.76 -3.48
N TRP A 69 16.66 -3.95 -3.82
CA TRP A 69 17.41 -4.94 -4.58
C TRP A 69 17.74 -4.44 -5.98
N THR A 70 16.80 -3.78 -6.66
CA THR A 70 17.06 -3.17 -7.97
C THR A 70 18.18 -2.13 -7.89
N TYR A 71 18.16 -1.28 -6.87
CA TYR A 71 19.20 -0.27 -6.64
C TYR A 71 20.59 -0.89 -6.46
N ALA A 72 20.67 -2.04 -5.78
CA ALA A 72 21.91 -2.79 -5.62
C ALA A 72 22.40 -3.35 -6.96
N VAL A 73 21.52 -3.95 -7.76
CA VAL A 73 21.88 -4.54 -9.07
C VAL A 73 22.38 -3.49 -10.05
N VAL A 74 21.71 -2.34 -10.11
CA VAL A 74 22.08 -1.29 -11.08
C VAL A 74 23.15 -0.33 -10.57
N GLN A 75 23.61 -0.50 -9.32
CA GLN A 75 24.54 0.40 -8.65
C GLN A 75 24.02 1.85 -8.68
N ALA A 76 22.77 2.03 -8.24
CA ALA A 76 22.07 3.30 -8.34
C ALA A 76 22.67 4.42 -7.48
N VAL A 77 23.52 4.10 -6.50
CA VAL A 77 24.14 5.02 -5.54
C VAL A 77 25.66 4.82 -5.55
N ALA A 78 26.43 5.90 -5.42
CA ALA A 78 27.89 5.86 -5.55
C ALA A 78 28.62 5.24 -4.34
N ALA A 79 28.12 5.51 -3.13
CA ALA A 79 28.75 5.05 -1.90
C ALA A 79 28.34 3.60 -1.60
N ALA A 80 29.32 2.70 -1.56
CA ALA A 80 29.12 1.25 -1.43
C ALA A 80 28.50 0.82 -0.08
N ASP A 81 28.57 1.69 0.94
CA ASP A 81 28.02 1.53 2.28
C ASP A 81 26.63 2.19 2.45
N SER A 82 26.03 2.70 1.37
CA SER A 82 24.70 3.31 1.42
C SER A 82 23.62 2.31 1.83
N ASP A 83 22.74 2.71 2.74
CA ASP A 83 21.54 1.93 3.08
C ASP A 83 20.51 2.02 1.95
N LEU A 84 20.52 1.00 1.08
CA LEU A 84 19.63 0.93 -0.08
C LEU A 84 18.18 0.66 0.29
N VAL A 85 17.92 0.01 1.42
CA VAL A 85 16.55 -0.20 1.91
C VAL A 85 15.98 1.13 2.39
N TYR A 86 16.76 1.89 3.16
CA TYR A 86 16.41 3.24 3.57
C TYR A 86 16.18 4.16 2.35
N PHE A 87 17.11 4.18 1.38
CA PHE A 87 16.95 4.98 0.17
C PHE A 87 15.72 4.58 -0.64
N ALA A 88 15.42 3.28 -0.77
CA ALA A 88 14.20 2.80 -1.40
C ALA A 88 12.95 3.24 -0.64
N PHE A 89 12.93 3.12 0.68
CA PHE A 89 11.82 3.55 1.52
C PHE A 89 11.55 5.05 1.37
N VAL A 90 12.58 5.89 1.50
CA VAL A 90 12.49 7.35 1.40
C VAL A 90 11.91 7.80 0.05
N ASN A 91 12.31 7.16 -1.05
CA ASN A 91 11.74 7.45 -2.36
C ASN A 91 10.32 6.90 -2.49
N TYR A 92 10.11 5.62 -2.16
CA TYR A 92 8.83 4.92 -2.33
C TYR A 92 7.70 5.61 -1.55
N THR A 93 7.97 6.09 -0.33
CA THR A 93 6.99 6.82 0.49
C THR A 93 6.96 8.32 0.20
N THR A 94 7.73 8.81 -0.78
CA THR A 94 7.83 10.23 -1.16
C THR A 94 8.39 11.16 -0.08
N LEU A 95 9.12 10.63 0.90
CA LEU A 95 9.74 11.44 1.96
C LEU A 95 10.86 12.35 1.41
N GLY A 96 11.70 11.80 0.52
CA GLY A 96 12.69 12.58 -0.22
C GLY A 96 13.68 13.39 0.63
N TYR A 97 14.18 12.85 1.75
CA TYR A 97 15.11 13.56 2.64
C TYR A 97 16.37 14.10 1.95
N GLY A 98 16.81 13.46 0.86
CA GLY A 98 17.88 13.96 -0.01
C GLY A 98 19.29 13.76 0.53
N ASP A 99 19.43 13.01 1.62
CA ASP A 99 20.69 12.59 2.23
C ASP A 99 21.41 11.50 1.42
N ILE A 100 20.65 10.57 0.83
CA ILE A 100 21.14 9.64 -0.21
C ILE A 100 20.53 10.03 -1.55
N THR A 101 21.37 10.17 -2.58
CA THR A 101 20.94 10.54 -3.93
C THR A 101 21.49 9.56 -4.99
N PRO A 102 20.75 9.34 -6.09
CA PRO A 102 21.20 8.43 -7.14
C PRO A 102 22.34 9.03 -7.96
N VAL A 103 23.18 8.16 -8.53
CA VAL A 103 24.20 8.55 -9.52
C VAL A 103 23.56 9.14 -10.78
N ARG A 104 24.32 9.94 -11.53
CA ARG A 104 23.82 10.70 -12.69
C ARG A 104 23.16 9.80 -13.74
N GLU A 105 23.71 8.60 -13.93
CA GLU A 105 23.29 7.58 -14.89
C GLU A 105 21.96 6.94 -14.52
N TRP A 106 21.55 7.03 -13.24
CA TRP A 106 20.32 6.47 -12.67
C TRP A 106 19.42 7.52 -12.00
N ARG A 107 19.62 8.81 -12.30
CA ARG A 107 18.89 9.91 -11.65
C ARG A 107 17.35 9.82 -11.66
N LEU A 108 16.75 9.13 -12.63
CA LEU A 108 15.28 8.96 -12.72
C LEU A 108 14.77 7.80 -11.86
N ILE A 109 15.64 6.94 -11.33
CA ILE A 109 15.21 5.74 -10.60
C ILE A 109 14.49 6.08 -9.28
N GLY A 110 14.92 7.14 -8.59
CA GLY A 110 14.27 7.65 -7.39
C GLY A 110 12.85 8.16 -7.68
N PRO A 111 12.67 9.12 -8.61
CA PRO A 111 11.34 9.57 -9.03
C PRO A 111 10.41 8.45 -9.55
N LEU A 112 10.94 7.47 -10.28
CA LEU A 112 10.15 6.32 -10.75
C LEU A 112 9.69 5.44 -9.57
N THR A 113 10.55 5.24 -8.57
CA THR A 113 10.21 4.53 -7.32
C THR A 113 9.13 5.26 -6.55
N ALA A 114 9.25 6.59 -6.42
CA ALA A 114 8.23 7.43 -5.80
C ALA A 114 6.88 7.34 -6.51
N MET A 115 6.88 7.43 -7.85
CA MET A 115 5.67 7.30 -8.66
C MET A 115 4.99 5.95 -8.47
N ASN A 116 5.78 4.86 -8.40
CA ASN A 116 5.26 3.53 -8.13
C ASN A 116 4.65 3.43 -6.72
N GLY A 117 5.35 3.93 -5.69
CA GLY A 117 4.84 3.93 -4.33
C GLY A 117 3.54 4.72 -4.16
N VAL A 118 3.44 5.93 -4.73
CA VAL A 118 2.20 6.74 -4.72
C VAL A 118 1.04 5.97 -5.34
N LEU A 119 1.24 5.31 -6.48
CA LEU A 119 0.21 4.52 -7.14
C LEU A 119 -0.30 3.39 -6.22
N LEU A 120 0.62 2.66 -5.58
CA LEU A 120 0.28 1.50 -4.74
C LEU A 120 -0.34 1.92 -3.40
N PHE A 121 0.10 3.03 -2.80
CA PHE A 121 -0.60 3.60 -1.64
C PHE A 121 -2.02 4.05 -2.00
N GLY A 122 -2.20 4.67 -3.18
CA GLY A 122 -3.53 5.02 -3.70
C GLY A 122 -4.43 3.80 -3.90
N TRP A 123 -3.88 2.71 -4.44
CA TRP A 123 -4.58 1.42 -4.54
C TRP A 123 -4.98 0.90 -3.16
N SER A 124 -4.07 0.90 -2.20
CA SER A 124 -4.33 0.44 -0.83
C SER A 124 -5.44 1.24 -0.14
N ALA A 125 -5.46 2.56 -0.31
CA ALA A 125 -6.54 3.40 0.20
C ALA A 125 -7.91 3.01 -0.39
N ALA A 126 -7.97 2.73 -1.70
CA ALA A 126 -9.20 2.26 -2.35
C ALA A 126 -9.68 0.90 -1.80
N ILE A 127 -8.76 -0.03 -1.54
CA ILE A 127 -9.08 -1.34 -0.96
C ILE A 127 -9.57 -1.20 0.49
N LEU A 128 -8.91 -0.41 1.32
CA LEU A 128 -9.35 -0.15 2.69
C LEU A 128 -10.75 0.46 2.73
N PHE A 129 -11.03 1.39 1.81
CA PHE A 129 -12.34 2.01 1.70
C PHE A 129 -13.43 1.01 1.28
N GLU A 130 -13.14 0.14 0.31
CA GLU A 130 -14.06 -0.93 -0.10
C GLU A 130 -14.35 -1.91 1.05
N VAL A 131 -13.32 -2.30 1.81
CA VAL A 131 -13.46 -3.17 2.98
C VAL A 131 -14.29 -2.48 4.08
N LEU A 132 -14.04 -1.20 4.34
CA LEU A 132 -14.82 -0.39 5.28
C LEU A 132 -16.30 -0.39 4.91
N ARG A 133 -16.64 -0.04 3.67
CA ARG A 133 -18.03 0.00 3.19
C ARG A 133 -18.73 -1.34 3.36
N LYS A 134 -18.13 -2.41 2.84
CA LYS A 134 -18.71 -3.76 2.91
C LYS A 134 -18.90 -4.25 4.34
N THR A 135 -17.95 -3.97 5.21
CA THR A 135 -18.05 -4.39 6.62
C THR A 135 -19.16 -3.62 7.33
N LEU A 136 -19.25 -2.29 7.13
CA LEU A 136 -20.32 -1.44 7.69
C LEU A 136 -21.71 -1.89 7.25
N ASP A 137 -21.89 -2.19 5.96
CA ASP A 137 -23.15 -2.72 5.40
C ASP A 137 -23.54 -4.04 6.06
N HIS A 138 -22.58 -4.95 6.23
CA HIS A 138 -22.85 -6.26 6.82
C HIS A 138 -23.20 -6.20 8.31
N VAL A 139 -22.50 -5.37 9.09
CA VAL A 139 -22.74 -5.26 10.53
C VAL A 139 -23.96 -4.40 10.89
N GLY A 140 -24.71 -3.90 9.89
CA GLY A 140 -25.95 -3.15 10.10
C GLY A 140 -25.77 -1.70 10.56
N LEU A 141 -24.53 -1.23 10.75
CA LEU A 141 -24.25 0.11 11.28
C LEU A 141 -24.73 1.23 10.36
N ILE A 142 -24.87 0.99 9.05
CA ILE A 142 -25.45 1.98 8.13
C ILE A 142 -26.96 2.13 8.35
N LYS A 143 -27.68 1.02 8.61
CA LYS A 143 -29.14 1.06 8.84
C LYS A 143 -29.49 1.64 10.21
N ASP A 144 -28.72 1.26 11.23
CA ASP A 144 -28.95 1.74 12.59
C ASP A 144 -28.83 3.27 12.70
N ASP A 145 -27.83 3.87 12.03
CA ASP A 145 -27.66 5.32 12.00
C ASP A 145 -28.78 6.05 11.26
N VAL A 146 -29.31 5.49 10.17
CA VAL A 146 -30.43 6.07 9.41
C VAL A 146 -31.72 6.04 10.21
N ILE A 147 -32.01 4.93 10.91
CA ILE A 147 -33.19 4.81 11.78
C ILE A 147 -33.11 5.84 12.91
N ARG A 148 -31.95 5.90 13.59
CA ARG A 148 -31.74 6.81 14.71
C ARG A 148 -31.85 8.28 14.31
N ARG A 149 -31.41 8.64 13.09
CA ARG A 149 -31.59 10.00 12.55
C ARG A 149 -33.06 10.32 12.26
N LYS A 150 -33.85 9.37 11.74
CA LYS A 150 -35.28 9.58 11.49
C LYS A 150 -36.07 9.80 12.77
N GLU A 151 -35.69 9.13 13.86
CA GLU A 151 -36.33 9.31 15.18
C GLU A 151 -35.99 10.64 15.86
N GLN A 152 -34.95 11.34 15.41
CA GLN A 152 -34.49 12.61 15.98
C GLN A 152 -34.98 13.86 15.24
N VAL A 153 -35.69 13.70 14.11
CA VAL A 153 -36.33 14.83 13.41
C VAL A 153 -37.74 14.98 13.98
N PRO A 154 -38.05 16.11 14.66
CA PRO A 154 -39.36 16.37 15.27
C PRO A 154 -40.47 16.56 14.24
#